data_AF-A0A1I7UC29-F1
#
_entry.id   AF-A0A1I7UC29-F1
#
_cell.length_a   1.000
_cell.length_b   1.000
_cell.length_c   1.000
_cell.angle_alpha   90.00
_cell.angle_beta   90.00
_cell.angle_gamma   90.00
#
_symmetry.space_group_name_H-M   'P 1'
#
loop_
_entity.id
_entity.type
_entity.pdbx_description
1 polymer ?
#
loop_
_entity_poly.entity_id
_entity_poly.type
_entity_poly.pdbx_seq_one_letter_code
_entity_poly.pdbx_strand_id
1 'polypeptide(L)' 'MFGSQHADEIFSDAYNPYMRLYHDCTEYQTEEEVYLILPVCIIGKGRCHYSIRKDIKELTGTSTYNADLKYD' A
#
# COMPACT_ATOMS: atom_id res chain seq x y z
N MET A 1 0.55 27.47 -22.13
CA MET A 1 1.18 26.44 -21.29
C MET A 1 0.68 25.09 -21.78
N PHE A 2 1.45 24.44 -22.66
CA PHE A 2 1.22 23.04 -23.02
C PHE A 2 1.93 22.19 -21.96
N GLY A 3 1.21 21.75 -20.94
CA GLY A 3 1.71 20.78 -19.98
C GLY A 3 1.64 19.39 -20.61
N SER A 4 2.77 18.86 -21.08
CA SER A 4 2.88 17.44 -21.38
C SER A 4 2.84 16.69 -20.05
N GLN A 5 1.69 16.12 -19.70
CA GLN A 5 1.62 15.07 -18.69
C GLN A 5 2.30 13.85 -19.30
N HIS A 6 3.60 13.71 -19.03
CA HIS A 6 4.32 12.50 -19.36
C HIS A 6 3.63 11.34 -18.65
N ALA A 7 3.14 10.38 -19.43
CA ALA A 7 2.48 9.16 -18.97
C ALA A 7 3.38 8.22 -18.12
N ASP A 8 4.57 8.69 -17.75
CA ASP A 8 5.59 7.98 -16.98
C ASP A 8 5.42 8.17 -15.46
N GLU A 9 4.55 9.08 -15.04
CA GLU A 9 4.23 9.28 -13.62
C GLU A 9 3.38 8.15 -13.03
N ILE A 10 2.66 7.40 -13.87
CA ILE A 10 1.68 6.39 -13.42
C ILE A 10 2.34 5.22 -12.68
N PHE A 11 3.61 4.92 -13.00
CA PHE A 11 4.39 3.87 -12.35
C PHE A 11 5.50 4.42 -11.45
N SER A 12 5.53 5.73 -11.19
CA SER A 12 6.46 6.29 -10.22
C SER A 12 6.14 5.73 -8.84
N ASP A 13 7.17 5.32 -8.09
CA ASP A 13 7.03 4.80 -6.73
C ASP A 13 6.23 5.74 -5.80
N ALA A 14 6.17 7.02 -6.13
CA ALA A 14 5.39 8.04 -5.45
C ALA A 14 3.86 7.82 -5.51
N TYR A 15 3.35 7.07 -6.50
CA TYR A 15 1.93 6.76 -6.65
C TYR A 15 1.56 5.35 -6.17
N ASN A 16 2.51 4.61 -5.60
CA ASN A 16 2.23 3.30 -5.05
C ASN A 16 1.20 3.44 -3.92
N PRO A 17 0.07 2.71 -3.99
CA PRO A 17 -0.90 2.72 -2.91
C PRO A 17 -0.22 2.19 -1.65
N TYR A 18 -0.41 2.89 -0.54
CA TYR A 18 0.08 2.45 0.75
C TYR A 18 -1.06 2.46 1.76
N MET A 19 -0.95 1.57 2.75
CA MET A 19 -1.82 1.54 3.90
C MET A 19 -1.01 1.92 5.13
N ARG A 20 -1.48 2.95 5.83
CA ARG A 20 -0.93 3.40 7.12
C ARG A 20 -1.84 2.87 8.22
N LEU A 21 -1.28 2.09 9.15
CA LEU A 21 -1.98 1.51 10.28
C LEU A 21 -1.31 1.95 11.58
N TYR A 22 -2.12 2.15 12.61
CA TYR A 22 -1.68 2.33 13.98
C TYR A 22 -2.20 1.17 14.81
N HIS A 23 -1.35 0.56 15.62
CA HIS A 23 -1.77 -0.48 16.56
C HIS A 23 -0.94 -0.47 17.83
N ASP A 24 -1.54 -0.94 18.91
CA ASP A 24 -0.94 -1.15 20.22
C ASP A 24 -0.70 -2.65 20.51
N CYS A 25 -0.80 -3.49 19.47
CA CYS A 25 -0.57 -4.94 19.52
C CYS A 25 0.92 -5.31 19.70
N THR A 26 1.58 -4.72 20.69
CA THR A 26 2.95 -5.00 21.12
C THR A 26 2.96 -5.55 22.54
N GLU A 27 4.04 -6.22 22.94
CA GLU A 27 4.20 -6.72 24.33
C GLU A 27 4.03 -5.61 25.37
N TYR A 28 4.42 -4.39 25.02
CA TYR A 28 4.42 -3.22 25.89
C TYR A 28 3.21 -2.29 25.71
N GLN A 29 2.24 -2.65 24.85
CA GLN A 29 1.08 -1.81 24.49
C GLN A 29 1.46 -0.41 23.99
N THR A 30 2.64 -0.27 23.40
CA THR A 30 3.08 0.96 22.75
C THR A 30 2.36 1.09 21.41
N GLU A 31 1.85 2.29 21.11
CA GLU A 31 1.32 2.62 19.79
C GLU A 31 2.45 2.61 18.76
N GLU A 32 2.32 1.71 17.79
CA GLU A 32 3.26 1.55 16.69
C GLU A 32 2.60 1.92 15.36
N GLU A 33 3.41 2.52 14.50
CA GLU A 33 3.01 2.91 13.16
C GLU A 33 3.57 1.94 12.12
N VAL A 34 2.70 1.46 11.24
CA VAL A 34 3.04 0.52 10.18
C VAL A 34 2.65 1.09 8.82
N TYR A 35 3.62 1.11 7.90
CA TYR A 35 3.39 1.43 6.49
C TYR A 35 3.49 0.16 5.64
N LEU A 36 2.39 -0.20 4.98
CA LEU A 36 2.34 -1.31 4.03
C LEU A 36 2.22 -0.77 2.61
N ILE A 37 3.26 -0.99 1.81
CA ILE A 37 3.24 -0.66 0.37
C ILE A 37 2.48 -1.77 -0.36
N LEU A 38 1.43 -1.41 -1.10
CA LEU A 38 0.56 -2.32 -1.83
C LEU A 38 0.97 -2.39 -3.31
N PRO A 39 0.69 -3.50 -4.02
CA PRO A 39 0.99 -3.63 -5.44
C PRO A 39 0.17 -2.63 -6.29
N VAL A 40 0.72 -2.23 -7.43
CA VAL A 40 0.07 -1.29 -8.34
C VAL A 40 -1.09 -1.95 -9.08
N CYS A 41 -2.24 -1.27 -9.10
CA CYS A 41 -3.37 -1.63 -9.92
C CYS A 41 -3.11 -1.26 -11.39
N ILE A 42 -3.14 -2.24 -12.29
CA ILE A 42 -2.91 -2.02 -13.72
C ILE A 42 -4.11 -1.29 -14.32
N ILE A 43 -3.84 -0.11 -14.90
CA ILE A 43 -4.86 0.69 -15.60
C ILE A 43 -5.48 -0.12 -16.76
N GLY A 44 -6.80 -0.02 -16.90
CA GLY A 44 -7.55 -0.66 -17.98
C GLY A 44 -8.03 -2.08 -17.68
N LYS A 45 -7.71 -2.64 -16.50
CA LYS A 45 -8.19 -3.97 -16.08
C LYS A 45 -9.49 -3.96 -15.27
N GLY A 46 -10.12 -2.80 -15.07
CA GLY A 46 -11.35 -2.68 -14.27
C GLY A 46 -11.08 -2.22 -12.84
N ARG A 47 -12.02 -2.50 -11.93
CA ARG A 47 -11.88 -2.13 -10.52
C ARG A 47 -10.95 -3.13 -9.83
N CYS A 48 -9.95 -2.62 -9.12
CA CYS A 48 -9.06 -3.45 -8.31
C CYS A 48 -9.56 -3.57 -6.87
N HIS A 49 -9.48 -4.78 -6.34
CA HIS A 49 -9.75 -5.11 -4.95
C HIS A 49 -8.51 -5.69 -4.30
N TYR A 50 -8.12 -5.11 -3.16
CA TYR A 50 -7.01 -5.58 -2.34
C TYR A 50 -7.55 -6.38 -1.15
N SER A 51 -7.05 -7.60 -0.97
CA SER A 51 -7.28 -8.36 0.26
C SER A 51 -5.99 -8.40 1.08
N ILE A 52 -6.03 -7.77 2.26
CA ILE A 52 -4.87 -7.65 3.15
C ILE A 52 -5.07 -8.59 4.34
N ARG A 53 -4.16 -9.55 4.50
CA ARG A 53 -4.09 -10.50 5.63
C ARG A 53 -2.66 -10.56 6.13
N LYS A 54 -2.35 -9.78 7.17
CA LYS A 54 -1.02 -9.73 7.79
C LYS A 54 -1.20 -9.77 9.30
N ASP A 55 -0.40 -10.58 9.97
CA ASP A 55 -0.25 -10.47 11.42
C ASP A 55 0.51 -9.17 11.72
N ILE A 56 -0.10 -8.30 12.52
CA ILE A 56 0.48 -7.00 12.89
C ILE A 56 1.14 -7.05 14.26
N LYS A 57 1.12 -8.21 14.95
CA LYS A 57 1.79 -8.36 16.23
C LYS A 57 3.28 -8.05 16.07
N GLU A 58 3.76 -7.08 16.84
CA GLU A 58 5.15 -6.59 16.81
C GLU A 58 5.62 -6.00 15.47
N LEU A 59 4.70 -5.69 14.53
CA LEU A 59 5.08 -5.05 13.29
C LEU A 59 5.34 -3.56 13.52
N THR A 60 6.46 -3.05 13.03
CA THR A 60 6.82 -1.63 13.15
C THR A 60 7.46 -1.13 11.85
N GLY A 61 7.30 0.15 11.56
CA GLY A 61 7.97 0.82 10.44
C GLY A 61 7.40 0.47 9.06
N THR A 62 8.25 0.50 8.04
CA THR A 62 7.84 0.33 6.63
C THR A 62 8.11 -1.08 6.16
N SER A 63 7.09 -1.75 5.64
CA SER A 63 7.19 -3.10 5.11
C SER A 63 6.44 -3.22 3.78
N THR A 64 7.11 -3.70 2.73
CA THR A 64 6.44 -4.01 1.47
C THR A 64 5.47 -5.19 1.69
N TYR A 65 4.22 -5.06 1.24
CA TYR A 65 3.21 -6.08 1.41
C TYR A 65 2.62 -6.51 0.06
N ASN A 66 2.82 -7.79 -0.26
CA ASN A 66 2.25 -8.41 -1.45
C ASN A 66 0.78 -8.76 -1.18
N ALA A 67 -0.10 -7.75 -1.21
CA ALA A 67 -1.53 -7.97 -1.09
C ALA A 67 -2.06 -8.78 -2.28
N ASP A 68 -3.06 -9.61 -2.01
CA ASP A 68 -3.76 -10.36 -3.05
C ASP A 68 -4.63 -9.38 -3.86
N LEU A 69 -4.27 -9.18 -5.13
CA LEU A 69 -4.88 -8.20 -6.03
C LEU A 69 -5.80 -8.90 -7.02
N LYS A 70 -7.10 -8.56 -6.96
CA LYS A 70 -8.11 -9.07 -7.89
C LYS A 70 -8.70 -7.94 -8.71
N TYR A 71 -9.07 -8.25 -9.94
CA TYR A 71 -9.74 -7.34 -10.86
C TYR A 71 -11.16 -7.87 -11.15
N ASP A 72 -12.15 -6.98 -11.12
CA ASP A 72 -13.53 -7.24 -11.56
C ASP A 72 -13.82 -6.61 -12.93
#